data_AF-A0A1J5JWY1-F1
#
_entry.id   AF-A0A1J5JWY1-F1
#
_cell.length_a   1.000
_cell.length_b   1.000
_cell.length_c   1.000
_cell.angle_alpha   90.00
_cell.angle_beta   90.00
_cell.angle_gamma   90.00
#
_symmetry.space_group_name_H-M   'P 1'
#
loop_
_entity.id
_entity.type
_entity.pdbx_description
1 polymer ?
#
loop_
_entity_poly.entity_id
_entity_poly.type
_entity_poly.pdbx_seq_one_letter_code
_entity_poly.pdbx_strand_id
1 'polypeptide(L)'
;MLALEALERGSPTAAYNLGSGRGYSVLEVIKAAEKVTGQKVPYRVGSRRTGDPAVLVASAEKAIEELGWRPRYTELEDIIATAWQWHRRKPRGFKG
;
A
#
# COMPACT_ATOMS: atom_id res chain seq x y z
N MET A 1 -3.55 9.51 -17.85
CA MET A 1 -3.22 9.71 -16.42
C MET A 1 -4.38 10.46 -15.80
N LEU A 2 -5.15 9.88 -14.87
CA LEU A 2 -6.47 10.41 -14.48
C LEU A 2 -6.46 11.87 -14.01
N ALA A 3 -5.55 12.24 -13.10
CA ALA A 3 -5.44 13.61 -12.59
C ALA A 3 -4.99 14.61 -13.66
N LEU A 4 -4.08 14.20 -14.56
CA LEU A 4 -3.64 15.05 -15.67
C LEU A 4 -4.79 15.30 -16.65
N GLU A 5 -5.51 14.25 -17.03
CA GLU A 5 -6.66 14.35 -17.91
C GLU A 5 -7.78 15.21 -17.30
N ALA A 6 -7.95 15.19 -15.97
CA ALA A 6 -8.89 16.08 -15.28
C ALA A 6 -8.47 17.55 -15.42
N LEU A 7 -7.19 17.86 -15.22
CA LEU A 7 -6.66 19.22 -15.44
C LEU A 7 -6.80 19.67 -16.89
N GLU A 8 -6.49 18.80 -17.85
CA GLU A 8 -6.66 19.08 -19.29
C GLU A 8 -8.13 19.34 -19.68
N ARG A 9 -9.08 18.74 -18.95
CA ARG A 9 -10.53 18.98 -19.08
C ARG A 9 -11.02 20.21 -18.31
N GLY A 10 -10.12 20.97 -17.66
CA GLY A 10 -10.45 22.20 -16.96
C GLY A 10 -10.86 22.03 -15.49
N SER A 11 -10.65 20.85 -14.89
CA SER A 11 -10.81 20.70 -13.44
C SER A 11 -9.81 21.59 -12.68
N PRO A 12 -10.20 22.16 -11.52
CA PRO A 12 -9.29 22.96 -10.71
C PRO A 12 -8.14 22.11 -10.14
N THR A 13 -7.03 22.77 -9.81
CA THR A 13 -5.94 22.15 -9.07
C THR A 13 -6.45 21.58 -7.75
N ALA A 14 -6.10 20.32 -7.46
CA ALA A 14 -6.54 19.62 -6.27
C ALA A 14 -5.47 18.65 -5.75
N ALA A 15 -5.53 18.36 -4.45
CA ALA A 15 -4.79 17.28 -3.82
C ALA A 15 -5.72 16.07 -3.58
N TYR A 16 -5.15 14.87 -3.75
CA TYR A 16 -5.84 13.59 -3.60
C TYR A 16 -5.00 12.64 -2.75
N ASN A 17 -5.64 12.06 -1.74
CA ASN A 17 -5.06 10.94 -1.00
C ASN A 17 -5.21 9.66 -1.83
N LEU A 18 -4.13 8.88 -1.92
CA LEU A 18 -4.13 7.58 -2.59
C LEU A 18 -3.81 6.50 -1.57
N GLY A 19 -4.77 5.60 -1.35
CA GLY A 19 -4.64 4.47 -0.44
C GLY A 19 -5.74 3.45 -0.69
N SER A 20 -5.68 2.32 -0.01
CA SER A 20 -6.72 1.29 -0.08
C SER A 20 -7.97 1.63 0.74
N GLY A 21 -7.94 2.70 1.55
CA GLY A 21 -9.00 3.01 2.54
C GLY A 21 -8.99 2.09 3.77
N ARG A 22 -8.30 0.94 3.70
CA ARG A 22 -8.20 -0.05 4.78
C ARG A 22 -6.81 -0.02 5.41
N GLY A 23 -6.78 0.19 6.73
CA GLY A 23 -5.57 0.07 7.53
C GLY A 23 -5.29 -1.36 7.94
N TYR A 24 -4.01 -1.69 8.10
CA TYR A 24 -3.55 -2.96 8.67
C TYR A 24 -2.51 -2.66 9.75
N SER A 25 -2.64 -3.34 10.89
CA SER A 25 -1.63 -3.32 11.93
C SER A 25 -0.35 -4.04 11.48
N VAL A 26 0.77 -3.76 12.15
CA VAL A 26 2.04 -4.47 11.92
C VAL A 26 1.89 -5.98 12.10
N LEU A 27 1.09 -6.41 13.08
CA LEU A 27 0.85 -7.84 13.34
C LEU A 27 0.03 -8.50 12.22
N GLU A 28 -0.91 -7.80 11.61
CA GLU A 28 -1.64 -8.30 10.44
C GLU A 28 -0.72 -8.43 9.22
N VAL A 29 0.18 -7.47 9.01
CA VAL A 29 1.22 -7.56 7.97
C VAL A 29 2.12 -8.77 8.17
N ILE A 30 2.58 -9.02 9.40
CA ILE A 30 3.39 -10.20 9.73
C ILE A 30 2.59 -11.48 9.42
N LYS A 31 1.35 -11.60 9.89
CA LYS A 31 0.51 -12.78 9.64
C LYS A 31 0.24 -13.03 8.16
N ALA A 32 -0.06 -11.97 7.40
CA ALA A 32 -0.28 -12.06 5.96
C ALA A 32 1.01 -12.48 5.24
N ALA A 33 2.16 -11.96 5.65
CA ALA A 33 3.46 -12.40 5.15
C ALA A 33 3.74 -13.88 5.44
N GLU A 34 3.50 -14.36 6.66
CA GLU A 34 3.65 -15.79 6.99
C GLU A 34 2.72 -16.67 6.13
N LYS A 35 1.47 -16.26 5.95
CA LYS A 35 0.48 -16.97 5.13
C LYS A 35 0.90 -17.05 3.66
N VAL A 36 1.36 -15.95 3.07
CA VAL A 36 1.74 -15.88 1.65
C VAL A 36 3.06 -16.59 1.38
N THR A 37 4.03 -16.47 2.29
CA THR A 37 5.37 -17.04 2.11
C THR A 37 5.46 -18.49 2.55
N GLY A 38 4.56 -18.94 3.43
CA GLY A 38 4.66 -20.23 4.12
C GLY A 38 5.81 -20.29 5.13
N GLN A 39 6.43 -19.15 5.46
CA GLN A 39 7.60 -19.06 6.33
C GLN A 39 7.26 -18.31 7.61
N LYS A 40 7.88 -18.70 8.72
CA LYS A 40 7.77 -17.95 9.98
C LYS A 40 8.61 -16.69 9.93
N VAL A 41 8.03 -15.59 10.42
CA VAL A 41 8.69 -14.29 10.50
C VAL A 41 8.99 -14.02 11.98
N PRO A 42 10.21 -14.33 12.46
CA PRO A 42 10.57 -14.07 13.85
C PRO A 42 10.62 -12.56 14.10
N TYR A 43 9.98 -12.11 15.18
CA TYR A 43 9.98 -10.72 15.60
C TYR A 43 10.10 -10.59 17.12
N ARG A 44 10.45 -9.39 17.58
CA ARG A 44 10.41 -8.99 18.99
C ARG A 44 9.71 -7.65 19.10
N VAL A 45 8.93 -7.46 20.16
CA VAL A 45 8.28 -6.18 20.43
C VAL A 45 9.31 -5.21 20.99
N GLY A 46 9.49 -4.09 20.32
CA GLY A 46 10.36 -2.99 20.75
C GLY A 46 9.57 -1.80 21.29
N SER A 47 10.28 -0.77 21.74
CA SER A 47 9.67 0.52 22.07
C SER A 47 9.06 1.17 20.82
N ARG A 48 8.06 2.05 21.03
CA ARG A 48 7.50 2.87 19.95
C ARG A 48 8.58 3.77 19.39
N ARG A 49 8.67 3.85 18.06
CA ARG A 49 9.55 4.79 17.38
C ARG A 49 8.98 6.20 17.53
N THR A 50 9.78 7.12 18.06
CA THR A 50 9.41 8.53 18.21
C THR A 50 9.02 9.12 16.85
N GLY A 51 7.88 9.81 16.80
CA GLY A 51 7.36 10.43 15.58
C GLY A 51 6.30 9.60 14.85
N ASP A 52 6.18 8.30 15.11
CA ASP A 52 5.15 7.48 14.45
C ASP A 52 3.77 7.74 15.07
N PRO A 53 2.72 8.07 14.28
CA PRO A 53 1.34 8.09 14.77
C PRO A 53 0.87 6.66 15.12
N ALA A 54 -0.20 6.55 15.92
CA ALA A 54 -0.75 5.25 16.28
C ALA A 54 -1.41 4.53 15.09
N VAL A 55 -2.08 5.31 14.21
CA VAL A 55 -2.76 4.83 13.00
C VAL A 55 -2.61 5.90 11.92
N LEU A 56 -2.35 5.50 10.69
CA LEU A 56 -2.32 6.38 9.52
C LEU A 56 -2.92 5.64 8.31
N VAL A 57 -4.12 6.03 7.91
CA VAL A 57 -4.86 5.43 6.79
C VAL A 57 -5.38 6.54 5.90
N ALA A 58 -5.12 6.43 4.60
CA ALA A 58 -5.58 7.39 3.60
C ALA A 58 -6.99 7.03 3.11
N SER A 59 -7.94 7.98 3.21
CA SER A 59 -9.21 7.89 2.47
C SER A 59 -8.96 8.10 0.98
N ALA A 60 -9.53 7.24 0.15
CA ALA A 60 -9.47 7.30 -1.31
C ALA A 60 -10.71 7.91 -1.96
N GLU A 61 -11.73 8.25 -1.16
CA GLU A 61 -13.08 8.63 -1.63
C GLU A 61 -13.02 9.73 -2.68
N LYS A 62 -12.32 10.83 -2.38
CA LYS A 62 -12.16 11.96 -3.31
C LYS A 62 -11.56 11.54 -4.67
N ALA A 63 -10.57 10.65 -4.66
CA ALA A 63 -9.95 10.19 -5.90
C ALA A 63 -10.88 9.24 -6.69
N ILE A 64 -11.69 8.44 -6.00
CA ILE A 64 -12.68 7.56 -6.61
C ILE A 64 -13.81 8.39 -7.24
N GLU A 65 -14.34 9.36 -6.50
CA GLU A 65 -15.49 10.18 -6.92
C GLU A 65 -15.12 11.16 -8.04
N GLU A 66 -14.04 11.93 -7.89
CA GLU A 66 -13.71 13.01 -8.83
C GLU A 66 -12.89 12.54 -10.03
N LEU A 67 -12.01 11.54 -9.84
CA LEU A 67 -11.12 11.06 -10.91
C LEU A 67 -11.55 9.71 -11.49
N GLY A 68 -12.57 9.06 -10.91
CA GLY A 68 -12.95 7.71 -11.30
C GLY A 68 -11.89 6.66 -10.97
N TRP A 69 -11.00 6.94 -10.01
CA TRP A 69 -9.93 6.00 -9.66
C TRP A 69 -10.49 4.70 -9.09
N ARG A 70 -9.96 3.57 -9.56
CA ARG A 70 -10.36 2.22 -9.12
C ARG A 70 -9.12 1.41 -8.75
N PRO A 71 -8.74 1.34 -7.45
CA PRO A 71 -7.60 0.54 -7.04
C PRO A 71 -7.84 -0.94 -7.38
N ARG A 72 -6.86 -1.57 -8.01
CA ARG A 72 -6.94 -2.99 -8.42
C ARG A 72 -6.47 -3.97 -7.34
N TYR A 73 -5.57 -3.53 -6.47
CA TYR A 73 -5.02 -4.33 -5.39
C TYR A 73 -5.34 -3.63 -4.07
N THR A 74 -6.35 -4.12 -3.36
CA THR A 74 -6.80 -3.59 -2.06
C THR A 74 -6.51 -4.55 -0.91
N GLU A 75 -6.39 -5.83 -1.20
CA GLU A 75 -6.11 -6.87 -0.22
C GLU A 75 -4.61 -7.00 0.06
N LEU A 76 -4.29 -7.10 1.34
CA LEU A 76 -2.91 -7.13 1.80
C LEU A 76 -2.15 -8.36 1.28
N GLU A 77 -2.80 -9.52 1.23
CA GLU A 77 -2.19 -10.74 0.72
C GLU A 77 -1.80 -10.64 -0.75
N ASP A 78 -2.59 -9.99 -1.60
CA ASP A 78 -2.27 -9.82 -3.02
C ASP A 78 -1.05 -8.91 -3.20
N ILE A 79 -1.00 -7.83 -2.42
CA ILE A 79 0.13 -6.89 -2.40
C ILE A 79 1.40 -7.63 -1.96
N ILE A 80 1.34 -8.39 -0.85
CA ILE A 80 2.47 -9.17 -0.35
C ILE A 80 2.86 -10.27 -1.36
N ALA A 81 1.91 -10.93 -2.01
CA ALA A 81 2.18 -12.00 -2.98
C ALA A 81 2.97 -11.48 -4.18
N THR A 82 2.58 -10.33 -4.73
CA THR A 82 3.32 -9.71 -5.83
C THR A 82 4.73 -9.27 -5.41
N ALA A 83 4.89 -8.69 -4.21
CA ALA A 83 6.19 -8.34 -3.65
C ALA A 83 7.06 -9.59 -3.43
N TRP A 84 6.50 -10.65 -2.88
CA TRP A 84 7.21 -11.90 -2.62
C TRP A 84 7.70 -12.57 -3.91
N GLN A 85 6.84 -12.63 -4.94
CA GLN A 85 7.23 -13.14 -6.26
C GLN A 85 8.42 -12.38 -6.85
N TRP A 86 8.43 -11.05 -6.72
CA TRP A 86 9.56 -10.24 -7.15
C TRP A 86 10.84 -10.59 -6.38
N HIS A 87 10.78 -10.60 -5.04
CA HIS A 87 11.94 -10.91 -4.20
C HIS A 87 12.51 -12.30 -4.46
N ARG A 88 11.65 -13.29 -4.74
CA ARG A 88 12.08 -14.64 -5.14
C ARG A 88 12.84 -14.65 -6.47
N ARG A 89 12.41 -13.83 -7.44
CA ARG A 89 13.04 -13.74 -8.77
C ARG A 89 14.29 -12.87 -8.77
N LYS A 90 14.33 -11.85 -7.90
CA LYS A 90 15.44 -10.89 -7.80
C LYS A 90 15.94 -10.76 -6.36
N PRO A 91 16.59 -11.79 -5.79
CA PRO A 91 17.05 -11.75 -4.40
C PRO A 91 18.05 -10.62 -4.10
N ARG A 92 18.80 -10.16 -5.11
CA ARG A 92 19.78 -9.06 -5.01
C ARG A 92 19.27 -7.74 -5.61
N GLY A 93 17.97 -7.62 -5.90
CA GLY A 93 17.39 -6.44 -6.53
C GLY A 93 17.71 -6.30 -8.02
N PHE A 94 17.73 -5.07 -8.52
CA PHE A 94 18.08 -4.77 -9.91
C PHE A 94 19.58 -5.00 -10.15
N LYS A 95 19.92 -5.45 -11.36
CA LYS A 95 21.33 -5.41 -11.82
C LYS A 95 21.58 -3.98 -12.27
N GLY A 96 22.50 -3.29 -11.59
CA GLY A 96 23.01 -1.99 -12.03
C GLY A 96 23.88 -2.12 -13.27
#